data_AF-A0A2D8C2P3-F1
#
_entry.id   AF-A0A2D8C2P3-F1
#
_cell.length_a   1.000
_cell.length_b   1.000
_cell.length_c   1.000
_cell.angle_alpha   90.00
_cell.angle_beta   90.00
_cell.angle_gamma   90.00
#
_symmetry.space_group_name_H-M   'P 1'
#
loop_
_entity.id
_entity.type
_entity.pdbx_description
1 polymer ?
#
loop_
_entity_poly.entity_id
_entity_poly.type
_entity_poly.pdbx_seq_one_letter_code
_entity_poly.pdbx_strand_id
1 'polypeptide(L)'
;MKSFLANVYPSKWQISSIGSLMLFLFWLFGYDGITFSDDVYYILAGKEFWNGTMEVGSYHFSSRWGAFVPAGFFSLLFDWDIHWISLVSFLSYWATYYLLLQFFSSKNERLILTLWFLTHVYFLHFLTKIYPDSLLVLWCTLFVAAASLRFEKPFISGITMVFALFMGFITKETIVFLAPFPILLFLFDFNSKPVQKSFYITLVACGITAALLYLGYFWAKFGDPFYRVTSINAGHYVSEFTYADKGISSIIKRITYSPFLTFIERAYWPWIVLAIPGFWKLWKERSHPEFTLAFICLILGFWFMSSTLEFYNPIYLNPRHLIILIPFLSFFIAKGWDTWINSFKWKQLLANLLLLGLTYSAITSDWKMAFFQLALGICLWIQYKNFRLIGIAILLLFPAIYSFYYQHQIKQYQSLLNQLDSEVEETAESPILINNFLDFSKKILLEGDSEEMEKLIPIEKADSIIALKPEKIRLFLYQYYQHAYPKEEVDVSNFENAIPINYSLESSKTEGLIETRTYTRKD
;
A
#
# COMPACT_ATOMS: atom_id res chain seq x y z
N MET A 1 2.72 43.74 -12.23
CA MET A 1 3.26 42.41 -11.84
C MET A 1 2.79 41.92 -10.47
N LYS A 2 2.76 42.74 -9.41
CA LYS A 2 2.19 42.35 -8.09
C LYS A 2 0.67 42.06 -8.10
N SER A 3 -0.14 42.73 -8.95
CA SER A 3 -1.59 42.47 -9.03
C SER A 3 -1.96 41.24 -9.86
N PHE A 4 -1.12 40.81 -10.80
CA PHE A 4 -1.36 39.59 -11.61
C PHE A 4 -1.17 38.31 -10.79
N LEU A 5 -0.26 38.34 -9.80
CA LEU A 5 -0.01 37.20 -8.89
C LEU A 5 -0.92 37.17 -7.65
N ALA A 6 -1.70 38.24 -7.39
CA ALA A 6 -2.58 38.32 -6.22
C ALA A 6 -3.86 37.47 -6.38
N ASN A 7 -4.25 37.13 -7.62
CA ASN A 7 -5.43 36.33 -7.95
C ASN A 7 -5.13 34.84 -8.23
N VAL A 8 -3.92 34.36 -7.95
CA VAL A 8 -3.48 33.00 -8.31
C VAL A 8 -3.82 31.94 -7.25
N TYR A 9 -4.39 32.33 -6.10
CA TYR A 9 -4.72 31.37 -5.04
C TYR A 9 -6.11 30.74 -5.25
N PRO A 10 -6.19 29.43 -5.51
CA PRO A 10 -7.46 28.76 -5.73
C PRO A 10 -8.37 28.80 -4.48
N SER A 11 -9.68 28.83 -4.71
CA SER A 11 -10.72 28.70 -3.69
C SER A 11 -10.70 27.30 -3.03
N LYS A 12 -11.42 27.11 -1.92
CA LYS A 12 -11.60 25.79 -1.27
C LYS A 12 -12.01 24.72 -2.29
N TRP A 13 -13.03 25.06 -3.07
CA TRP A 13 -13.60 24.18 -4.08
C TRP A 13 -12.60 23.88 -5.18
N GLN A 14 -11.87 24.89 -5.67
CA GLN A 14 -10.83 24.68 -6.67
C GLN A 14 -9.71 23.75 -6.17
N ILE A 15 -9.22 23.91 -4.93
CA ILE A 15 -8.19 23.00 -4.37
C ILE A 15 -8.72 21.56 -4.25
N SER A 16 -9.95 21.41 -3.76
CA SER A 16 -10.60 20.09 -3.65
C SER A 16 -10.78 19.44 -5.02
N SER A 17 -11.23 20.20 -6.01
CA SER A 17 -11.42 19.75 -7.39
C SER A 17 -10.11 19.39 -8.07
N ILE A 18 -9.05 20.21 -7.91
CA ILE A 18 -7.72 19.91 -8.45
C ILE A 18 -7.20 18.60 -7.87
N GLY A 19 -7.27 18.42 -6.55
CA GLY A 19 -6.79 17.20 -5.93
C GLY A 19 -7.60 15.97 -6.32
N SER A 20 -8.93 16.10 -6.42
CA SER A 20 -9.81 15.01 -6.87
C SER A 20 -9.53 14.63 -8.33
N LEU A 21 -9.37 15.64 -9.20
CA LEU A 21 -9.02 15.44 -10.60
C LEU A 21 -7.65 14.77 -10.73
N MET A 22 -6.66 15.20 -9.97
CA MET A 22 -5.33 14.57 -9.99
C MET A 22 -5.37 13.10 -9.55
N LEU A 23 -6.08 12.77 -8.47
CA LEU A 23 -6.29 11.37 -8.08
C LEU A 23 -6.99 10.58 -9.18
N PHE A 24 -8.03 11.15 -9.79
CA PHE A 24 -8.80 10.48 -10.83
C PHE A 24 -7.95 10.24 -12.08
N LEU A 25 -7.22 11.25 -12.55
CA LEU A 25 -6.32 11.12 -13.71
C LEU A 25 -5.18 10.14 -13.41
N PHE A 26 -4.64 10.13 -12.20
CA PHE A 26 -3.62 9.15 -11.81
C PHE A 26 -4.20 7.74 -11.74
N TRP A 27 -5.42 7.57 -11.23
CA TRP A 27 -6.09 6.28 -11.21
C TRP A 27 -6.40 5.78 -12.64
N LEU A 28 -6.84 6.68 -13.51
CA LEU A 28 -7.21 6.37 -14.90
C LEU A 28 -6.00 6.02 -15.76
N PHE A 29 -4.95 6.85 -15.74
CA PHE A 29 -3.79 6.69 -16.62
C PHE A 29 -2.60 5.98 -15.95
N GLY A 30 -2.61 5.84 -14.63
CA GLY A 30 -1.54 5.19 -13.87
C GLY A 30 -1.73 3.69 -13.67
N TYR A 31 -2.78 3.09 -14.26
CA TYR A 31 -3.05 1.67 -14.13
C TYR A 31 -2.11 0.83 -14.99
N ASP A 32 -1.17 0.15 -14.34
CA ASP A 32 -0.12 -0.70 -14.93
C ASP A 32 -0.42 -2.21 -14.83
N GLY A 33 -1.68 -2.60 -14.63
CA GLY A 33 -2.09 -4.00 -14.46
C GLY A 33 -1.97 -4.54 -13.02
N ILE A 34 -2.22 -5.83 -12.83
CA ILE A 34 -2.14 -6.48 -11.51
C ILE A 34 -0.69 -6.57 -10.99
N THR A 35 -0.53 -6.89 -9.71
CA THR A 35 0.72 -7.09 -8.98
C THR A 35 0.99 -8.57 -8.67
N PHE A 36 0.28 -9.48 -9.36
CA PHE A 36 0.47 -10.94 -9.35
C PHE A 36 0.64 -11.55 -7.94
N SER A 37 0.01 -10.96 -6.93
CA SER A 37 0.25 -11.28 -5.52
C SER A 37 -1.04 -11.17 -4.70
N ASP A 38 -1.06 -10.36 -3.63
CA ASP A 38 -2.21 -10.27 -2.73
C ASP A 38 -3.47 -9.77 -3.47
N ASP A 39 -3.32 -8.92 -4.49
CA ASP A 39 -4.43 -8.38 -5.27
C ASP A 39 -5.20 -9.45 -6.06
N VAL A 40 -4.50 -10.43 -6.62
CA VAL A 40 -5.12 -11.58 -7.30
C VAL A 40 -6.08 -12.29 -6.34
N TYR A 41 -5.60 -12.56 -5.13
CA TYR A 41 -6.44 -13.20 -4.11
C TYR A 41 -7.66 -12.35 -3.77
N TYR A 42 -7.49 -11.05 -3.52
CA TYR A 42 -8.63 -10.20 -3.13
C TYR A 42 -9.65 -10.00 -4.25
N ILE A 43 -9.21 -9.99 -5.51
CA ILE A 43 -10.11 -9.95 -6.67
C ILE A 43 -10.95 -11.24 -6.72
N LEU A 44 -10.30 -12.41 -6.71
CA LEU A 44 -10.97 -13.71 -6.81
C LEU A 44 -11.87 -13.99 -5.60
N ALA A 45 -11.37 -13.80 -4.38
CA ALA A 45 -12.15 -13.96 -3.16
C ALA A 45 -13.35 -12.99 -3.11
N GLY A 46 -13.18 -11.78 -3.64
CA GLY A 46 -14.27 -10.82 -3.80
C GLY A 46 -15.37 -11.36 -4.72
N LYS A 47 -15.01 -11.88 -5.89
CA LYS A 47 -15.96 -12.51 -6.83
C LYS A 47 -16.72 -13.66 -6.18
N GLU A 48 -15.96 -14.58 -5.58
CA GLU A 48 -16.50 -15.78 -4.95
C GLU A 48 -17.44 -15.42 -3.80
N PHE A 49 -17.15 -14.34 -3.06
CA PHE A 49 -18.00 -13.89 -1.95
C PHE A 49 -19.37 -13.45 -2.45
N TRP A 50 -19.41 -12.61 -3.49
CA TRP A 50 -20.66 -12.10 -4.04
C TRP A 50 -21.43 -13.15 -4.85
N ASN A 51 -20.74 -14.16 -5.37
CA ASN A 51 -21.37 -15.33 -6.00
C ASN A 51 -21.83 -16.39 -4.99
N GLY A 52 -21.53 -16.23 -3.69
CA GLY A 52 -21.93 -17.16 -2.63
C GLY A 52 -21.09 -18.46 -2.58
N THR A 53 -19.93 -18.50 -3.24
CA THR A 53 -19.04 -19.67 -3.30
C THR A 53 -17.79 -19.53 -2.43
N MET A 54 -17.59 -18.37 -1.78
CA MET A 54 -16.41 -18.13 -0.96
C MET A 54 -16.40 -18.98 0.30
N GLU A 55 -15.30 -19.69 0.52
CA GLU A 55 -15.04 -20.43 1.74
C GLU A 55 -13.94 -19.77 2.56
N VAL A 56 -14.21 -19.54 3.84
CA VAL A 56 -13.20 -19.08 4.79
C VAL A 56 -12.40 -20.29 5.27
N GLY A 57 -11.17 -20.41 4.78
CA GLY A 57 -10.29 -21.54 5.02
C GLY A 57 -9.17 -21.25 6.04
N SER A 58 -8.14 -22.09 6.03
CA SER A 58 -6.93 -21.91 6.84
C SER A 58 -6.01 -20.80 6.33
N TYR A 59 -6.19 -20.39 5.08
CA TYR A 59 -5.42 -19.31 4.47
C TYR A 59 -5.78 -17.96 5.10
N HIS A 60 -4.79 -17.29 5.69
CA HIS A 60 -4.98 -16.09 6.51
C HIS A 60 -5.70 -14.93 5.80
N PHE A 61 -5.57 -14.79 4.47
CA PHE A 61 -6.31 -13.77 3.71
C PHE A 61 -7.82 -14.03 3.61
N SER A 62 -8.28 -15.28 3.78
CA SER A 62 -9.71 -15.63 3.67
C SER A 62 -10.59 -14.98 4.74
N SER A 63 -9.97 -14.56 5.85
CA SER A 63 -10.64 -13.86 6.96
C SER A 63 -10.64 -12.32 6.80
N ARG A 64 -10.02 -11.78 5.75
CA ARG A 64 -9.88 -10.32 5.53
C ARG A 64 -11.02 -9.75 4.70
N TRP A 65 -12.25 -9.89 5.18
CA TRP A 65 -13.46 -9.50 4.45
C TRP A 65 -13.47 -8.01 4.09
N GLY A 66 -12.92 -7.17 4.96
CA GLY A 66 -12.82 -5.74 4.70
C GLY A 66 -11.87 -5.39 3.55
N ALA A 67 -11.09 -6.34 3.04
CA ALA A 67 -10.21 -6.14 1.88
C ALA A 67 -10.91 -6.54 0.57
N PHE A 68 -11.49 -7.75 0.51
CA PHE A 68 -12.03 -8.29 -0.74
C PHE A 68 -13.51 -8.03 -0.98
N VAL A 69 -14.35 -7.88 0.06
CA VAL A 69 -15.80 -7.66 -0.12
C VAL A 69 -16.08 -6.36 -0.87
N PRO A 70 -15.46 -5.21 -0.53
CA PRO A 70 -15.67 -3.98 -1.29
C PRO A 70 -15.17 -4.06 -2.74
N ALA A 71 -14.06 -4.79 -2.99
CA ALA A 71 -13.55 -5.00 -4.34
C ALA A 71 -14.52 -5.85 -5.17
N GLY A 72 -14.97 -6.99 -4.64
CA GLY A 72 -15.94 -7.84 -5.32
C GLY A 72 -17.30 -7.16 -5.58
N PHE A 73 -17.68 -6.14 -4.79
CA PHE A 73 -18.88 -5.37 -5.10
C PHE A 73 -18.72 -4.61 -6.42
N PHE A 74 -17.54 -4.05 -6.68
CA PHE A 74 -17.26 -3.40 -7.96
C PHE A 74 -17.16 -4.39 -9.12
N SER A 75 -16.77 -5.64 -8.86
CA SER A 75 -16.78 -6.67 -9.91
C SER A 75 -18.19 -7.02 -10.39
N LEU A 76 -19.22 -6.84 -9.55
CA LEU A 76 -20.63 -6.97 -9.96
C LEU A 76 -21.14 -5.78 -10.79
N LEU A 77 -20.55 -4.59 -10.61
CA LEU A 77 -21.00 -3.37 -11.27
C LEU A 77 -20.39 -3.16 -12.66
N PHE A 78 -19.19 -3.72 -12.90
CA PHE A 78 -18.36 -3.41 -14.05
C PHE A 78 -17.86 -4.66 -14.80
N ASP A 79 -18.66 -5.72 -14.81
CA ASP A 79 -18.45 -6.93 -15.63
C ASP A 79 -16.99 -7.43 -15.63
N TRP A 80 -16.43 -7.62 -14.43
CA TRP A 80 -15.09 -8.18 -14.20
C TRP A 80 -13.86 -7.35 -14.66
N ASP A 81 -14.03 -6.11 -15.13
CA ASP A 81 -12.88 -5.27 -15.48
C ASP A 81 -12.04 -4.91 -14.23
N ILE A 82 -10.82 -5.45 -14.18
CA ILE A 82 -9.91 -5.32 -13.03
C ILE A 82 -9.54 -3.86 -12.74
N HIS A 83 -9.41 -3.03 -13.77
CA HIS A 83 -9.13 -1.60 -13.59
C HIS A 83 -10.31 -0.94 -12.88
N TRP A 84 -11.54 -1.25 -13.28
CA TRP A 84 -12.74 -0.74 -12.60
C TRP A 84 -12.93 -1.33 -11.19
N ILE A 85 -12.55 -2.59 -10.94
CA ILE A 85 -12.53 -3.15 -9.58
C ILE A 85 -11.59 -2.34 -8.67
N SER A 86 -10.47 -1.84 -9.20
CA SER A 86 -9.54 -0.99 -8.45
C SER A 86 -10.12 0.38 -8.04
N LEU A 87 -11.31 0.76 -8.53
CA LEU A 87 -12.02 1.98 -8.14
C LEU A 87 -12.23 2.08 -6.62
N VAL A 88 -12.32 0.94 -5.91
CA VAL A 88 -12.35 0.90 -4.44
C VAL A 88 -11.16 1.64 -3.81
N SER A 89 -9.95 1.47 -4.36
CA SER A 89 -8.74 2.12 -3.88
C SER A 89 -8.77 3.62 -4.17
N PHE A 90 -9.22 4.01 -5.36
CA PHE A 90 -9.45 5.42 -5.67
C PHE A 90 -10.42 6.09 -4.70
N LEU A 91 -11.58 5.48 -4.46
CA LEU A 91 -12.59 6.02 -3.55
C LEU A 91 -12.07 6.13 -2.12
N SER A 92 -11.27 5.16 -1.66
CA SER A 92 -10.65 5.21 -0.33
C SER A 92 -9.70 6.40 -0.16
N TYR A 93 -8.87 6.68 -1.18
CA TYR A 93 -7.94 7.81 -1.16
C TYR A 93 -8.65 9.15 -1.33
N TRP A 94 -9.65 9.20 -2.21
CA TRP A 94 -10.47 10.39 -2.42
C TRP A 94 -11.23 10.76 -1.14
N ALA A 95 -11.86 9.78 -0.48
CA ALA A 95 -12.54 9.99 0.80
C ALA A 95 -11.54 10.44 1.89
N THR A 96 -10.37 9.81 1.97
CA THR A 96 -9.29 10.22 2.89
C THR A 96 -8.89 11.68 2.68
N TYR A 97 -8.61 12.06 1.43
CA TYR A 97 -8.23 13.41 1.06
C TYR A 97 -9.31 14.42 1.46
N TYR A 98 -10.57 14.13 1.16
CA TYR A 98 -11.69 15.01 1.49
C TYR A 98 -11.92 15.14 3.00
N LEU A 99 -11.75 14.06 3.76
CA LEU A 99 -11.82 14.07 5.23
C LEU A 99 -10.74 14.99 5.82
N LEU A 100 -9.49 14.86 5.35
CA LEU A 100 -8.38 15.70 5.85
C LEU A 100 -8.61 17.18 5.55
N LEU A 101 -9.14 17.53 4.36
CA LEU A 101 -9.41 18.92 3.98
C LEU A 101 -10.36 19.65 4.94
N GLN A 102 -11.22 18.93 5.68
CA GLN A 102 -12.14 19.54 6.65
C GLN A 102 -11.42 20.13 7.87
N PHE A 103 -10.20 19.69 8.18
CA PHE A 103 -9.42 20.15 9.32
C PHE A 103 -8.57 21.41 9.05
N PHE A 104 -8.71 21.98 7.85
CA PHE A 104 -7.99 23.16 7.41
C PHE A 104 -8.97 24.26 7.05
N SER A 105 -8.76 25.47 7.59
CA SER A 105 -9.50 26.68 7.21
C SER A 105 -8.73 27.53 6.21
N SER A 106 -7.40 27.55 6.33
CA SER A 106 -6.49 28.31 5.47
C SER A 106 -6.39 27.69 4.07
N LYS A 107 -6.50 28.54 3.03
CA LYS A 107 -6.27 28.12 1.63
C LYS A 107 -4.85 27.60 1.41
N ASN A 108 -3.86 28.23 2.05
CA ASN A 108 -2.46 27.83 1.92
C ASN A 108 -2.23 26.45 2.54
N GLU A 109 -2.71 26.21 3.76
CA GLU A 109 -2.56 24.89 4.39
C GLU A 109 -3.24 23.79 3.57
N ARG A 110 -4.42 24.05 2.99
CA ARG A 110 -5.07 23.10 2.08
C ARG A 110 -4.22 22.80 0.85
N LEU A 111 -3.65 23.82 0.20
CA LEU A 111 -2.78 23.63 -0.95
C LEU A 111 -1.54 22.79 -0.61
N ILE A 112 -0.92 23.04 0.55
CA ILE A 112 0.22 22.25 1.02
C ILE A 112 -0.20 20.81 1.32
N LEU A 113 -1.34 20.60 2.00
CA LEU A 113 -1.89 19.26 2.22
C LEU A 113 -2.07 18.53 0.88
N THR A 114 -2.75 19.16 -0.08
CA THR A 114 -3.00 18.61 -1.42
C THR A 114 -1.70 18.21 -2.10
N LEU A 115 -0.71 19.09 -2.12
CA LEU A 115 0.57 18.82 -2.77
C LEU A 115 1.26 17.60 -2.15
N TRP A 116 1.42 17.56 -0.82
CA TRP A 116 2.18 16.50 -0.14
C TRP A 116 1.44 15.17 -0.09
N PHE A 117 0.11 15.20 0.01
CA PHE A 117 -0.73 14.00 0.00
C PHE A 117 -0.72 13.32 -1.38
N LEU A 118 -0.73 14.12 -2.45
CA LEU A 118 -0.88 13.63 -3.82
C LEU A 118 0.43 13.37 -4.55
N THR A 119 1.58 13.44 -3.90
CA THR A 119 2.89 13.31 -4.60
C THR A 119 3.80 12.25 -4.04
N HIS A 120 3.37 11.52 -3.00
CA HIS A 120 4.17 10.43 -2.47
C HIS A 120 4.09 9.21 -3.40
N VAL A 121 5.21 8.84 -4.05
CA VAL A 121 5.25 7.84 -5.12
C VAL A 121 4.68 6.48 -4.69
N TYR A 122 5.15 5.93 -3.55
CA TYR A 122 4.61 4.65 -3.05
C TYR A 122 3.14 4.74 -2.64
N PHE A 123 2.68 5.92 -2.20
CA PHE A 123 1.29 6.10 -1.83
C PHE A 123 0.41 6.00 -3.08
N LEU A 124 0.77 6.75 -4.13
CA LEU A 124 0.09 6.73 -5.42
C LEU A 124 0.17 5.39 -6.15
N HIS A 125 1.26 4.64 -5.98
CA HIS A 125 1.37 3.29 -6.56
C HIS A 125 0.21 2.38 -6.15
N PHE A 126 -0.23 2.45 -4.88
CA PHE A 126 -1.37 1.67 -4.39
C PHE A 126 -2.74 2.26 -4.75
N LEU A 127 -2.81 3.44 -5.37
CA LEU A 127 -4.07 4.03 -5.84
C LEU A 127 -4.73 3.16 -6.92
N THR A 128 -3.94 2.48 -7.74
CA THR A 128 -4.39 1.66 -8.87
C THR A 128 -4.40 0.16 -8.55
N LYS A 129 -4.16 -0.22 -7.30
CA LYS A 129 -4.05 -1.62 -6.86
C LYS A 129 -5.16 -1.99 -5.90
N ILE A 130 -5.60 -3.24 -5.94
CA ILE A 130 -6.59 -3.79 -5.01
C ILE A 130 -5.84 -4.36 -3.81
N TYR A 131 -5.29 -3.47 -2.99
CA TYR A 131 -4.58 -3.79 -1.77
C TYR A 131 -5.37 -3.30 -0.56
N PRO A 132 -5.36 -4.04 0.57
CA PRO A 132 -6.05 -3.64 1.80
C PRO A 132 -5.49 -2.35 2.38
N ASP A 133 -4.26 -2.00 1.99
CA ASP A 133 -3.54 -0.81 2.40
C ASP A 133 -4.34 0.48 2.09
N SER A 134 -5.03 0.53 0.94
CA SER A 134 -5.76 1.74 0.53
C SER A 134 -6.99 2.01 1.41
N LEU A 135 -7.77 0.96 1.67
CA LEU A 135 -8.88 0.99 2.62
C LEU A 135 -8.41 1.24 4.05
N LEU A 136 -7.28 0.67 4.46
CA LEU A 136 -6.71 0.92 5.78
C LEU A 136 -6.36 2.40 6.00
N VAL A 137 -5.83 3.08 4.98
CA VAL A 137 -5.58 4.54 5.01
C VAL A 137 -6.86 5.32 5.33
N LEU A 138 -7.98 4.95 4.68
CA LEU A 138 -9.29 5.53 4.96
C LEU A 138 -9.73 5.24 6.40
N TRP A 139 -9.64 4.00 6.86
CA TRP A 139 -10.08 3.61 8.20
C TRP A 139 -9.29 4.31 9.30
N CYS A 140 -7.96 4.39 9.18
CA CYS A 140 -7.12 5.14 10.11
C CYS A 140 -7.49 6.63 10.15
N THR A 141 -7.76 7.23 8.99
CA THR A 141 -8.13 8.65 8.89
C THR A 141 -9.53 8.91 9.45
N LEU A 142 -10.50 8.04 9.13
CA LEU A 142 -11.86 8.11 9.63
C LEU A 142 -11.92 7.92 11.16
N PHE A 143 -11.11 7.01 11.70
CA PHE A 143 -10.98 6.79 13.14
C PHE A 143 -10.56 8.07 13.87
N VAL A 144 -9.53 8.76 13.37
CA VAL A 144 -9.04 10.02 13.96
C VAL A 144 -10.01 11.16 13.73
N ALA A 145 -10.61 11.25 12.54
CA ALA A 145 -11.62 12.25 12.24
C ALA A 145 -12.86 12.08 13.15
N ALA A 146 -13.29 10.85 13.40
CA ALA A 146 -14.37 10.56 14.33
C ALA A 146 -14.01 11.03 15.75
N ALA A 147 -12.81 10.69 16.24
CA ALA A 147 -12.34 11.13 17.56
C ALA A 147 -12.33 12.67 17.71
N SER A 148 -12.03 13.41 16.65
CA SER A 148 -12.04 14.88 16.67
C SER A 148 -13.43 15.49 16.91
N LEU A 149 -14.49 14.77 16.53
CA LEU A 149 -15.89 15.18 16.69
C LEU A 149 -16.48 14.77 18.05
N ARG A 150 -15.70 14.17 18.96
CA ARG A 150 -16.22 13.59 20.21
C ARG A 150 -16.94 14.57 21.13
N PHE A 151 -16.58 15.86 21.07
CA PHE A 151 -17.23 16.89 21.89
C PHE A 151 -18.48 17.47 21.20
N GLU A 152 -18.51 17.52 19.87
CA GLU A 152 -19.64 18.08 19.11
C GLU A 152 -20.75 17.05 18.88
N LYS A 153 -20.37 15.82 18.55
CA LYS A 153 -21.26 14.71 18.20
C LYS A 153 -20.81 13.43 18.91
N PRO A 154 -20.86 13.37 20.26
CA PRO A 154 -20.26 12.30 21.06
C PRO A 154 -20.73 10.89 20.68
N PHE A 155 -22.03 10.71 20.52
CA PHE A 155 -22.62 9.41 20.19
C PHE A 155 -22.17 8.92 18.81
N ILE A 156 -22.33 9.77 17.77
CA ILE A 156 -21.93 9.45 16.39
C ILE A 156 -20.41 9.22 16.33
N SER A 157 -19.63 10.06 17.00
CA SER A 157 -18.17 9.93 17.09
C SER A 157 -17.76 8.57 17.66
N GLY A 158 -18.38 8.12 18.76
CA GLY A 158 -18.10 6.82 19.36
C GLY A 158 -18.42 5.66 18.41
N ILE A 159 -19.60 5.67 17.77
CA ILE A 159 -20.00 4.64 16.80
C ILE A 159 -19.04 4.61 15.62
N THR A 160 -18.79 5.77 15.00
CA THR A 160 -17.93 5.85 13.80
C THR A 160 -16.49 5.44 14.12
N MET A 161 -15.99 5.74 15.31
CA MET A 161 -14.66 5.33 15.73
C MET A 161 -14.55 3.80 15.91
N VAL A 162 -15.55 3.16 16.55
CA VAL A 162 -15.61 1.69 16.63
C VAL A 162 -15.77 1.07 15.25
N PHE A 163 -16.65 1.63 14.42
CA PHE A 163 -16.87 1.15 13.06
C PHE A 163 -15.57 1.21 12.24
N ALA A 164 -14.85 2.34 12.26
CA ALA A 164 -13.58 2.47 11.56
C ALA A 164 -12.51 1.49 12.07
N LEU A 165 -12.42 1.30 13.40
CA LEU A 165 -11.49 0.33 13.99
C LEU A 165 -11.83 -1.11 13.60
N PHE A 166 -13.12 -1.46 13.66
CA PHE A 166 -13.61 -2.79 13.31
C PHE A 166 -13.40 -3.08 11.83
N MET A 167 -13.84 -2.17 10.94
CA MET A 167 -13.65 -2.29 9.49
C MET A 167 -12.17 -2.40 9.14
N GLY A 168 -11.33 -1.53 9.71
CA GLY A 168 -9.89 -1.63 9.48
C GLY A 168 -9.29 -2.92 10.02
N PHE A 169 -9.78 -3.48 11.12
CA PHE A 169 -9.28 -4.76 11.65
C PHE A 169 -9.62 -5.93 10.74
N ILE A 170 -10.81 -5.94 10.15
CA ILE A 170 -11.20 -6.97 9.16
C ILE A 170 -10.65 -6.69 7.75
N THR A 171 -10.13 -5.49 7.47
CA THR A 171 -9.35 -5.18 6.26
C THR A 171 -7.89 -5.60 6.41
N LYS A 172 -7.22 -5.16 7.48
CA LYS A 172 -5.79 -5.39 7.73
C LYS A 172 -5.44 -5.24 9.21
N GLU A 173 -4.73 -6.22 9.76
CA GLU A 173 -4.45 -6.31 11.20
C GLU A 173 -3.66 -5.11 11.73
N THR A 174 -2.87 -4.45 10.88
CA THR A 174 -2.03 -3.30 11.26
C THR A 174 -2.81 -2.09 11.78
N ILE A 175 -4.15 -2.03 11.67
CA ILE A 175 -4.92 -1.00 12.37
C ILE A 175 -4.75 -1.09 13.90
N VAL A 176 -4.39 -2.27 14.42
CA VAL A 176 -4.17 -2.49 15.85
C VAL A 176 -3.04 -1.62 16.42
N PHE A 177 -2.21 -1.01 15.57
CA PHE A 177 -1.28 0.04 15.99
C PHE A 177 -2.01 1.22 16.68
N LEU A 178 -3.29 1.45 16.37
CA LEU A 178 -4.13 2.44 17.04
C LEU A 178 -4.79 1.91 18.33
N ALA A 179 -4.57 0.67 18.75
CA ALA A 179 -5.18 0.12 19.97
C ALA A 179 -4.87 0.92 21.26
N PRO A 180 -3.65 1.51 21.45
CA PRO A 180 -3.39 2.37 22.60
C PRO A 180 -4.14 3.71 22.56
N PHE A 181 -4.58 4.14 21.37
CA PHE A 181 -5.12 5.48 21.15
C PHE A 181 -6.33 5.84 22.04
N PRO A 182 -7.37 5.00 22.20
CA PRO A 182 -8.52 5.36 23.03
C PRO A 182 -8.14 5.62 24.49
N ILE A 183 -7.18 4.87 25.02
CA ILE A 183 -6.66 5.05 26.39
C ILE A 183 -5.91 6.37 26.48
N LEU A 184 -4.99 6.63 25.53
CA LEU A 184 -4.24 7.89 25.49
C LEU A 184 -5.16 9.11 25.34
N LEU A 185 -6.21 9.00 24.52
CA LEU A 185 -7.20 10.05 24.32
C LEU A 185 -8.00 10.30 25.61
N PHE A 186 -8.41 9.24 26.31
CA PHE A 186 -9.07 9.36 27.61
C PHE A 186 -8.19 10.07 28.64
N LEU A 187 -6.92 9.67 28.76
CA LEU A 187 -5.95 10.30 29.65
C LEU A 187 -5.71 11.77 29.28
N PHE A 188 -5.67 12.09 27.99
CA PHE A 188 -5.52 13.45 27.52
C PHE A 188 -6.74 14.32 27.87
N ASP A 189 -7.94 13.80 27.60
CA ASP A 189 -9.19 14.49 27.91
C ASP A 189 -9.30 14.72 29.41
N PHE A 190 -9.09 13.69 30.23
CA PHE A 190 -9.14 13.79 31.69
C PHE A 190 -8.27 14.93 32.25
N ASN A 191 -7.10 15.16 31.65
CA ASN A 191 -6.16 16.19 32.08
C ASN A 191 -6.41 17.58 31.46
N SER A 192 -7.25 17.71 30.43
CA SER A 192 -7.34 18.94 29.63
C SER A 192 -8.76 19.48 29.44
N LYS A 193 -9.79 18.64 29.53
CA LYS A 193 -11.19 18.98 29.25
C LYS A 193 -12.13 18.11 30.11
N PRO A 194 -13.40 18.51 30.32
CA PRO A 194 -14.37 17.59 30.91
C PRO A 194 -14.54 16.36 30.02
N VAL A 195 -14.40 15.17 30.61
CA VAL A 195 -14.56 13.89 29.91
C VAL A 195 -15.99 13.76 29.39
N GLN A 196 -16.13 13.57 28.08
CA GLN A 196 -17.43 13.40 27.45
C GLN A 196 -17.94 11.97 27.63
N LYS A 197 -18.66 11.72 28.74
CA LYS A 197 -19.13 10.39 29.13
C LYS A 197 -19.90 9.66 28.02
N SER A 198 -20.77 10.34 27.30
CA SER A 198 -21.55 9.75 26.20
C SER A 198 -20.65 9.14 25.12
N PHE A 199 -19.56 9.81 24.75
CA PHE A 199 -18.61 9.29 23.75
C PHE A 199 -17.94 8.00 24.24
N TYR A 200 -17.39 8.00 25.46
CA TYR A 200 -16.68 6.85 26.01
C TYR A 200 -17.61 5.66 26.30
N ILE A 201 -18.83 5.91 26.78
CA ILE A 201 -19.84 4.85 26.97
C ILE A 201 -20.18 4.22 25.62
N THR A 202 -20.47 5.02 24.59
CA THR A 202 -20.76 4.52 23.25
C THR A 202 -19.58 3.75 22.66
N LEU A 203 -18.36 4.29 22.79
CA LEU A 203 -17.13 3.63 22.34
C LEU A 203 -16.97 2.23 22.97
N VAL A 204 -17.12 2.13 24.29
CA VAL A 204 -16.99 0.85 25.01
C VAL A 204 -18.13 -0.11 24.68
N ALA A 205 -19.38 0.36 24.71
CA ALA A 205 -20.54 -0.48 24.44
C ALA A 205 -20.53 -1.03 23.01
N CYS A 206 -20.33 -0.16 22.01
CA CYS A 206 -20.24 -0.59 20.62
C CYS A 206 -18.99 -1.48 20.38
N GLY A 207 -17.86 -1.17 21.03
CA GLY A 207 -16.65 -1.96 20.92
C GLY A 207 -16.82 -3.38 21.45
N ILE A 208 -17.45 -3.54 22.63
CA ILE A 208 -17.79 -4.85 23.21
C ILE A 208 -18.74 -5.59 22.28
N THR A 209 -19.80 -4.94 21.81
CA THR A 209 -20.77 -5.57 20.89
C THR A 209 -20.09 -6.06 19.61
N ALA A 210 -19.25 -5.23 18.98
CA ALA A 210 -18.52 -5.62 17.77
C ALA A 210 -17.56 -6.80 18.03
N ALA A 211 -16.84 -6.77 19.17
CA ALA A 211 -15.96 -7.87 19.57
C ALA A 211 -16.73 -9.18 19.81
N LEU A 212 -17.86 -9.12 20.53
CA LEU A 212 -18.68 -10.31 20.82
C LEU A 212 -19.28 -10.90 19.54
N LEU A 213 -19.76 -10.07 18.62
CA LEU A 213 -20.27 -10.54 17.32
C LEU A 213 -19.15 -11.20 16.50
N TYR A 214 -17.97 -10.58 16.47
CA TYR A 214 -16.82 -11.09 15.74
C TYR A 214 -16.31 -12.43 16.29
N LEU A 215 -16.05 -12.49 17.60
CA LEU A 215 -15.60 -13.70 18.26
C LEU A 215 -16.68 -14.80 18.24
N GLY A 216 -17.95 -14.41 18.39
CA GLY A 216 -19.09 -15.31 18.30
C GLY A 216 -19.25 -15.95 16.92
N TYR A 217 -18.97 -15.20 15.84
CA TYR A 217 -18.93 -15.76 14.49
C TYR A 217 -17.85 -16.85 14.36
N PHE A 218 -16.62 -16.57 14.79
CA PHE A 218 -15.53 -17.55 14.69
C PHE A 218 -15.76 -18.76 15.59
N TRP A 219 -16.32 -18.56 16.80
CA TRP A 219 -16.77 -19.64 17.65
C TRP A 219 -17.81 -20.52 16.95
N ALA A 220 -18.85 -19.93 16.37
CA ALA A 220 -19.94 -20.67 15.73
C ALA A 220 -19.48 -21.42 14.47
N LYS A 221 -18.56 -20.85 13.69
CA LYS A 221 -18.14 -21.43 12.40
C LYS A 221 -16.96 -22.40 12.52
N PHE A 222 -16.03 -22.16 13.43
CA PHE A 222 -14.76 -22.91 13.54
C PHE A 222 -14.55 -23.57 14.90
N GLY A 223 -15.39 -23.29 15.89
CA GLY A 223 -15.20 -23.79 17.26
C GLY A 223 -14.08 -23.10 18.03
N ASP A 224 -13.43 -22.09 17.46
CA ASP A 224 -12.34 -21.31 18.06
C ASP A 224 -12.60 -19.81 17.87
N PRO A 225 -12.85 -19.02 18.93
CA PRO A 225 -13.08 -17.58 18.82
C PRO A 225 -11.83 -16.82 18.36
N PHE A 226 -10.64 -17.41 18.54
CA PHE A 226 -9.35 -16.86 18.14
C PHE A 226 -8.80 -17.52 16.86
N TYR A 227 -9.67 -18.18 16.08
CA TYR A 227 -9.29 -18.86 14.83
C TYR A 227 -8.45 -18.00 13.88
N ARG A 228 -8.70 -16.69 13.81
CA ARG A 228 -7.88 -15.79 12.98
C ARG A 228 -6.46 -15.63 13.53
N VAL A 229 -6.28 -15.57 14.84
CA VAL A 229 -4.96 -15.47 15.46
C VAL A 229 -4.18 -16.77 15.21
N THR A 230 -4.84 -17.92 15.36
CA THR A 230 -4.22 -19.22 15.09
C THR A 230 -3.90 -19.40 13.60
N SER A 231 -4.77 -18.94 12.69
CA SER A 231 -4.51 -18.92 11.24
C SER A 231 -3.35 -18.00 10.85
N ILE A 232 -3.23 -16.82 11.48
CA ILE A 232 -2.09 -15.91 11.25
C ILE A 232 -0.80 -16.55 11.75
N ASN A 233 -0.81 -17.15 12.95
CA ASN A 233 0.36 -17.86 13.50
C ASN A 233 0.76 -19.06 12.62
N ALA A 234 -0.21 -19.83 12.13
CA ALA A 234 0.03 -20.96 11.22
C ALA A 234 0.56 -20.52 9.84
N GLY A 235 0.17 -19.34 9.37
CA GLY A 235 0.68 -18.75 8.14
C GLY A 235 2.10 -18.18 8.25
N HIS A 236 2.65 -18.06 9.46
CA HIS A 236 4.04 -17.62 9.66
C HIS A 236 5.02 -18.77 9.39
N TYR A 237 5.36 -18.96 8.13
CA TYR A 237 6.50 -19.80 7.74
C TYR A 237 7.83 -19.06 7.94
N VAL A 238 8.87 -19.81 8.31
CA VAL A 238 10.25 -19.31 8.35
C VAL A 238 10.61 -18.77 6.96
N SER A 239 10.76 -17.45 6.87
CA SER A 239 11.08 -16.77 5.62
C SER A 239 12.01 -15.59 5.88
N GLU A 240 12.59 -15.06 4.81
CA GLU A 240 13.41 -13.85 4.86
C GLU A 240 12.66 -12.65 5.45
N PHE A 241 11.32 -12.71 5.49
CA PHE A 241 10.43 -11.66 5.97
C PHE A 241 10.01 -11.83 7.44
N THR A 242 10.33 -12.95 8.08
CA THR A 242 10.08 -13.18 9.51
C THR A 242 11.31 -12.92 10.36
N TYR A 243 11.11 -12.71 11.66
CA TYR A 243 12.17 -12.62 12.67
C TYR A 243 12.13 -13.79 13.67
N ALA A 244 11.24 -14.77 13.46
CA ALA A 244 11.03 -15.93 14.33
C ALA A 244 12.31 -16.74 14.56
N ASP A 245 13.11 -16.88 13.50
CA ASP A 245 14.33 -17.68 13.40
C ASP A 245 15.61 -16.82 13.42
N LYS A 246 15.47 -15.50 13.49
CA LYS A 246 16.61 -14.57 13.42
C LYS A 246 17.20 -14.32 14.81
N GLY A 247 18.53 -14.34 14.89
CA GLY A 247 19.24 -14.05 16.14
C GLY A 247 18.97 -12.63 16.67
N ILE A 248 19.22 -12.44 17.97
CA ILE A 248 19.01 -11.18 18.72
C ILE A 248 19.64 -9.97 18.02
N SER A 249 20.79 -10.13 17.37
CA SER A 249 21.45 -9.08 16.58
C SER A 249 20.53 -8.49 15.50
N SER A 250 19.81 -9.33 14.76
CA SER A 250 18.86 -8.87 13.72
C SER A 250 17.66 -8.14 14.33
N ILE A 251 17.19 -8.57 15.50
CA ILE A 251 16.12 -7.91 16.24
C ILE A 251 16.58 -6.52 16.72
N ILE A 252 17.77 -6.43 17.32
CA ILE A 252 18.35 -5.16 17.77
C ILE A 252 18.49 -4.19 16.59
N LYS A 253 19.01 -4.64 15.45
CA LYS A 253 19.07 -3.82 14.23
C LYS A 253 17.68 -3.30 13.82
N ARG A 254 16.69 -4.20 13.79
CA ARG A 254 15.30 -3.89 13.42
C ARG A 254 14.62 -2.88 14.36
N ILE A 255 14.93 -2.85 15.65
CA ILE A 255 14.33 -1.91 16.61
C ILE A 255 15.15 -0.63 16.83
N THR A 256 16.40 -0.55 16.36
CA THR A 256 17.27 0.61 16.59
C THR A 256 17.36 1.53 15.38
N TYR A 257 18.05 1.11 14.32
CA TYR A 257 18.37 2.00 13.20
C TYR A 257 17.71 1.59 11.87
N SER A 258 17.34 0.33 11.66
CA SER A 258 16.73 -0.09 10.39
C SER A 258 15.47 0.70 10.00
N PRO A 259 14.56 1.05 10.92
CA PRO A 259 13.39 1.88 10.57
C PRO A 259 13.78 3.26 10.02
N PHE A 260 14.80 3.89 10.60
CA PHE A 260 15.33 5.17 10.10
C PHE A 260 15.90 5.03 8.68
N LEU A 261 16.67 3.95 8.43
CA LEU A 261 17.21 3.69 7.10
C LEU A 261 16.10 3.47 6.08
N THR A 262 15.08 2.69 6.45
CA THR A 262 13.90 2.46 5.61
C THR A 262 13.18 3.75 5.26
N PHE A 263 13.06 4.71 6.20
CA PHE A 263 12.47 6.00 5.87
C PHE A 263 13.24 6.74 4.79
N ILE A 264 14.58 6.67 4.80
CA ILE A 264 15.43 7.32 3.80
C ILE A 264 15.32 6.60 2.46
N GLU A 265 15.56 5.29 2.44
CA GLU A 265 15.56 4.45 1.22
C GLU A 265 14.21 4.44 0.50
N ARG A 266 13.11 4.62 1.24
CA ARG A 266 11.75 4.54 0.70
C ARG A 266 11.08 5.89 0.51
N ALA A 267 11.84 6.99 0.48
CA ALA A 267 11.34 8.35 0.24
C ALA A 267 10.39 8.93 1.32
N TYR A 268 10.23 8.28 2.47
CA TYR A 268 9.41 8.80 3.57
C TYR A 268 10.13 9.89 4.38
N TRP A 269 11.47 9.91 4.34
CA TRP A 269 12.28 10.80 5.15
C TRP A 269 11.95 12.29 4.94
N PRO A 270 11.81 12.81 3.71
CA PRO A 270 11.38 14.19 3.49
C PRO A 270 10.01 14.52 4.10
N TRP A 271 9.05 13.60 4.03
CA TRP A 271 7.73 13.78 4.64
C TRP A 271 7.84 13.82 6.18
N ILE A 272 8.62 12.93 6.78
CA ILE A 272 8.87 12.92 8.23
C ILE A 272 9.53 14.22 8.66
N VAL A 273 10.62 14.62 7.99
CA VAL A 273 11.38 15.82 8.34
C VAL A 273 10.49 17.06 8.28
N LEU A 274 9.73 17.26 7.21
CA LEU A 274 8.87 18.43 7.07
C LEU A 274 7.60 18.38 7.92
N ALA A 275 7.23 17.21 8.45
CA ALA A 275 6.14 17.08 9.42
C ALA A 275 6.54 17.56 10.84
N ILE A 276 7.83 17.53 11.20
CA ILE A 276 8.30 17.85 12.56
C ILE A 276 7.79 19.21 13.08
N PRO A 277 7.88 20.33 12.34
CA PRO A 277 7.44 21.63 12.86
C PRO A 277 5.94 21.65 13.17
N GLY A 278 5.12 20.98 12.36
CA GLY A 278 3.68 20.89 12.55
C GLY A 278 3.31 20.00 13.72
N PHE A 279 3.92 18.82 13.81
CA PHE A 279 3.76 17.93 14.95
C PHE A 279 4.12 18.64 16.26
N TRP A 280 5.31 19.28 16.31
CA TRP A 280 5.78 20.00 17.49
C TRP A 280 4.86 21.15 17.90
N LYS A 281 4.41 21.94 16.92
CA LYS A 281 3.46 23.05 17.13
C LYS A 281 2.18 22.52 17.79
N LEU A 282 1.53 21.54 17.17
CA LEU A 282 0.25 21.00 17.65
C LEU A 282 0.38 20.31 19.00
N TRP A 283 1.48 19.56 19.21
CA TRP A 283 1.79 18.94 20.50
C TRP A 283 1.90 19.99 21.62
N LYS A 284 2.68 21.06 21.38
CA LYS A 284 2.90 22.13 22.35
C LYS A 284 1.63 22.94 22.61
N GLU A 285 0.87 23.25 21.57
CA GLU A 285 -0.40 23.98 21.65
C GLU A 285 -1.55 23.12 22.19
N ARG A 286 -1.36 21.80 22.34
CA ARG A 286 -2.41 20.84 22.68
C ARG A 286 -3.62 20.92 21.73
N SER A 287 -3.38 21.31 20.49
CA SER A 287 -4.40 21.45 19.44
C SER A 287 -4.40 20.20 18.55
N HIS A 288 -5.59 19.73 18.16
CA HIS A 288 -5.78 18.48 17.43
C HIS A 288 -5.03 17.26 18.05
N PRO A 289 -5.21 16.98 19.36
CA PRO A 289 -4.51 15.90 20.05
C PRO A 289 -4.81 14.52 19.43
N GLU A 290 -5.92 14.38 18.73
CA GLU A 290 -6.32 13.15 18.05
C GLU A 290 -5.33 12.80 16.92
N PHE A 291 -4.89 13.80 16.16
CA PHE A 291 -3.90 13.59 15.10
C PHE A 291 -2.51 13.30 15.67
N THR A 292 -2.08 14.00 16.72
CA THR A 292 -0.76 13.78 17.33
C THR A 292 -0.66 12.44 18.04
N LEU A 293 -1.68 12.07 18.84
CA LEU A 293 -1.70 10.78 19.53
C LEU A 293 -1.79 9.61 18.55
N ALA A 294 -2.61 9.72 17.50
CA ALA A 294 -2.70 8.67 16.48
C ALA A 294 -1.39 8.48 15.74
N PHE A 295 -0.72 9.58 15.34
CA PHE A 295 0.58 9.50 14.70
C PHE A 295 1.66 8.84 15.58
N ILE A 296 1.67 9.16 16.88
CA ILE A 296 2.56 8.50 17.85
C ILE A 296 2.25 6.99 17.92
N CYS A 297 0.96 6.62 18.01
CA CYS A 297 0.54 5.22 18.02
C CYS A 297 0.99 4.48 16.75
N LEU A 298 0.80 5.08 15.57
CA LEU A 298 1.18 4.46 14.30
C LEU A 298 2.70 4.33 14.14
N ILE A 299 3.48 5.36 14.48
CA ILE A 299 4.95 5.29 14.41
C ILE A 299 5.48 4.27 15.42
N LEU A 300 5.05 4.31 16.67
CA LEU A 300 5.52 3.38 17.69
C LEU A 300 5.06 1.95 17.40
N GLY A 301 3.84 1.78 16.88
CA GLY A 301 3.31 0.49 16.43
C GLY A 301 4.16 -0.13 15.31
N PHE A 302 4.46 0.65 14.28
CA PHE A 302 5.37 0.22 13.20
C PHE A 302 6.78 -0.10 13.71
N TRP A 303 7.25 0.66 14.70
CA TRP A 303 8.60 0.51 15.23
C TRP A 303 8.76 -0.74 16.08
N PHE A 304 7.83 -0.95 17.02
CA PHE A 304 8.01 -1.87 18.14
C PHE A 304 7.00 -3.01 18.20
N MET A 305 5.83 -2.94 17.55
CA MET A 305 4.79 -3.93 17.77
C MET A 305 5.08 -5.26 17.04
N SER A 306 4.69 -6.37 17.67
CA SER A 306 4.77 -7.72 17.11
C SER A 306 3.57 -8.03 16.22
N SER A 307 3.77 -8.83 15.16
CA SER A 307 2.68 -9.40 14.35
C SER A 307 2.07 -10.67 14.95
N THR A 308 2.73 -11.27 15.94
CA THR A 308 2.33 -12.52 16.61
C THR A 308 2.22 -12.34 18.11
N LEU A 309 1.33 -13.10 18.75
CA LEU A 309 1.21 -13.12 20.22
C LEU A 309 2.13 -14.15 20.89
N GLU A 310 2.63 -15.14 20.16
CA GLU A 310 3.45 -16.23 20.72
C GLU A 310 4.91 -15.83 20.93
N PHE A 311 5.48 -15.07 20.00
CA PHE A 311 6.85 -14.59 20.04
C PHE A 311 6.95 -13.18 19.48
N TYR A 312 8.08 -12.51 19.72
CA TYR A 312 8.33 -11.17 19.20
C TYR A 312 8.72 -11.23 17.71
N ASN A 313 7.80 -10.82 16.84
CA ASN A 313 8.00 -10.75 15.40
C ASN A 313 7.69 -9.33 14.90
N PRO A 314 8.66 -8.40 14.92
CA PRO A 314 8.42 -7.06 14.41
C PRO A 314 8.07 -7.11 12.92
N ILE A 315 7.15 -6.24 12.51
CA ILE A 315 6.70 -6.20 11.11
C ILE A 315 7.87 -5.98 10.15
N TYR A 316 7.86 -6.66 9.01
CA TYR A 316 8.85 -6.46 7.96
C TYR A 316 8.85 -5.00 7.48
N LEU A 317 10.05 -4.46 7.22
CA LEU A 317 10.24 -3.07 6.81
C LEU A 317 9.96 -2.91 5.30
N ASN A 318 8.68 -2.96 4.94
CA ASN A 318 8.22 -2.71 3.57
C ASN A 318 7.56 -1.32 3.48
N PRO A 319 7.83 -0.53 2.42
CA PRO A 319 7.19 0.77 2.21
C PRO A 319 5.67 0.72 2.24
N ARG A 320 5.02 -0.40 1.89
CA ARG A 320 3.56 -0.54 1.94
C ARG A 320 3.00 -0.39 3.36
N HIS A 321 3.72 -0.86 4.39
CA HIS A 321 3.26 -0.75 5.78
C HIS A 321 3.31 0.67 6.34
N LEU A 322 4.03 1.57 5.66
CA LEU A 322 4.18 2.97 6.04
C LEU A 322 3.13 3.89 5.41
N ILE A 323 2.32 3.40 4.45
CA ILE A 323 1.42 4.28 3.71
C ILE A 323 0.36 4.94 4.59
N ILE A 324 0.00 4.28 5.71
CA ILE A 324 -0.94 4.80 6.72
C ILE A 324 -0.42 6.05 7.42
N LEU A 325 0.88 6.34 7.35
CA LEU A 325 1.48 7.56 7.90
C LEU A 325 1.29 8.77 6.97
N ILE A 326 1.14 8.57 5.66
CA ILE A 326 1.09 9.67 4.67
C ILE A 326 -0.02 10.70 4.94
N PRO A 327 -1.26 10.31 5.29
CA PRO A 327 -2.30 11.26 5.72
C PRO A 327 -1.84 12.18 6.85
N PHE A 328 -1.23 11.61 7.89
CA PHE A 328 -0.80 12.33 9.09
C PHE A 328 0.44 13.19 8.82
N LEU A 329 1.42 12.67 8.08
CA LEU A 329 2.59 13.41 7.67
C LEU A 329 2.19 14.63 6.83
N SER A 330 1.34 14.44 5.83
CA SER A 330 0.82 15.53 4.99
C SER A 330 0.04 16.56 5.81
N PHE A 331 -0.75 16.09 6.79
CA PHE A 331 -1.45 16.96 7.73
C PHE A 331 -0.49 17.84 8.55
N PHE A 332 0.56 17.25 9.13
CA PHE A 332 1.55 17.99 9.91
C PHE A 332 2.40 18.92 9.04
N ILE A 333 2.78 18.51 7.84
CA ILE A 333 3.52 19.37 6.91
C ILE A 333 2.71 20.64 6.61
N ALA A 334 1.40 20.49 6.35
CA ALA A 334 0.50 21.62 6.13
C ALA A 334 0.37 22.53 7.36
N LYS A 335 0.16 21.97 8.56
CA LYS A 335 0.05 22.75 9.82
C LYS A 335 1.36 23.40 10.27
N GLY A 336 2.49 22.81 9.89
CA GLY A 336 3.83 23.29 10.21
C GLY A 336 4.41 24.28 9.20
N TRP A 337 3.74 24.50 8.06
CA TRP A 337 4.27 25.25 6.93
C TRP A 337 4.74 26.66 7.34
N ASP A 338 3.85 27.46 7.93
CA ASP A 338 4.20 28.83 8.33
C ASP A 338 5.21 28.87 9.50
N THR A 339 5.29 27.81 10.30
CA THR A 339 6.22 27.73 11.44
C THR A 339 7.68 27.69 10.98
N TRP A 340 8.01 26.85 10.01
CA TRP A 340 9.39 26.75 9.54
C TRP A 340 9.75 27.84 8.53
N ILE A 341 8.79 28.29 7.70
CA ILE A 341 9.04 29.34 6.70
C ILE A 341 9.53 30.64 7.33
N ASN A 342 8.99 30.99 8.50
CA ASN A 342 9.28 32.24 9.18
C ASN A 342 10.36 32.10 10.28
N SER A 343 10.97 30.92 10.44
CA SER A 343 11.97 30.66 11.48
C SER A 343 13.27 30.09 10.90
N PHE A 344 14.36 30.83 11.08
CA PHE A 344 15.70 30.37 10.68
C PHE A 344 16.10 29.08 11.40
N LYS A 345 15.83 28.97 12.71
CA LYS A 345 16.15 27.77 13.51
C LYS A 345 15.48 26.52 12.96
N TRP A 346 14.20 26.62 12.57
CA TRP A 346 13.49 25.52 11.96
C TRP A 346 14.05 25.17 10.58
N LYS A 347 14.34 26.16 9.72
CA LYS A 347 15.00 25.90 8.43
C LYS A 347 16.33 25.17 8.58
N GLN A 348 17.16 25.61 9.52
CA GLN A 348 18.44 24.99 9.79
C GLN A 348 18.29 23.55 10.28
N LEU A 349 17.36 23.29 11.21
CA LEU A 349 17.08 21.93 11.68
C LEU A 349 16.62 21.02 10.52
N LEU A 350 15.66 21.48 9.72
CA LEU A 350 15.15 20.72 8.57
C LEU A 350 16.25 20.46 7.53
N ALA A 351 17.07 21.47 7.22
CA ALA A 351 18.19 21.33 6.30
C ALA A 351 19.24 20.33 6.81
N ASN A 352 19.55 20.33 8.11
CA ASN A 352 20.49 19.38 8.71
C ASN A 352 19.94 17.94 8.66
N LEU A 353 18.64 17.75 8.87
CA LEU A 353 18.01 16.43 8.76
C LEU A 353 17.96 15.93 7.31
N LEU A 354 17.70 16.81 6.34
CA LEU A 354 17.81 16.46 4.91
C LEU A 354 19.26 16.18 4.51
N LEU A 355 20.23 16.89 5.08
CA LEU A 355 21.66 16.62 4.87
C LEU A 355 22.04 15.24 5.41
N LEU A 356 21.51 14.83 6.55
CA LEU A 356 21.73 13.48 7.07
C LEU A 356 21.21 12.39 6.11
N GLY A 357 20.00 12.56 5.58
CA GLY A 357 19.46 11.63 4.59
C GLY A 357 20.21 11.68 3.25
N LEU A 358 20.68 12.86 2.82
CA LEU A 358 21.56 13.04 1.66
C LEU A 358 22.85 12.23 1.83
N THR A 359 23.53 12.41 2.97
CA THR A 359 24.80 11.72 3.26
C THR A 359 24.60 10.21 3.26
N TYR A 360 23.53 9.70 3.89
CA TYR A 360 23.22 8.28 3.86
C TYR A 360 22.99 7.78 2.43
N SER A 361 22.13 8.48 1.66
CA SER A 361 21.80 8.09 0.28
C SER A 361 23.05 8.09 -0.62
N ALA A 362 23.97 9.03 -0.42
CA ALA A 362 25.24 9.06 -1.15
C ALA A 362 26.16 7.89 -0.77
N ILE A 363 26.23 7.53 0.52
CA ILE A 363 27.02 6.38 1.00
C ILE A 363 26.47 5.08 0.41
N THR A 364 25.15 4.92 0.33
CA THR A 364 24.51 3.74 -0.27
C THR A 364 24.43 3.79 -1.80
N SER A 365 25.04 4.82 -2.43
CA SER A 365 25.04 5.03 -3.88
C SER A 365 23.63 5.18 -4.50
N ASP A 366 22.62 5.56 -3.70
CA ASP A 366 21.31 5.97 -4.19
C ASP A 366 21.34 7.46 -4.58
N TRP A 367 21.93 7.73 -5.74
CA TRP A 367 22.10 9.10 -6.26
C TRP A 367 20.76 9.78 -6.56
N LYS A 368 19.70 9.01 -6.87
CA LYS A 368 18.36 9.57 -7.12
C LYS A 368 17.80 10.17 -5.84
N MET A 369 17.86 9.42 -4.74
CA MET A 369 17.42 9.90 -3.43
C MET A 369 18.32 11.03 -2.92
N ALA A 370 19.63 10.92 -3.11
CA ALA A 370 20.58 11.97 -2.74
C ALA A 370 20.23 13.30 -3.43
N PHE A 371 20.07 13.29 -4.76
CA PHE A 371 19.69 14.49 -5.51
C PHE A 371 18.34 15.06 -5.06
N PHE A 372 17.35 14.20 -4.84
CA PHE A 372 16.03 14.61 -4.37
C PHE A 372 16.10 15.36 -3.02
N GLN A 373 16.86 14.82 -2.06
CA GLN A 373 17.04 15.46 -0.75
C GLN A 373 17.84 16.76 -0.82
N LEU A 374 18.89 16.81 -1.65
CA LEU A 374 19.66 18.03 -1.89
C LEU A 374 18.77 19.14 -2.48
N ALA A 375 18.01 18.83 -3.53
CA ALA A 375 17.14 19.77 -4.20
C ALA A 375 16.04 20.31 -3.27
N LEU A 376 15.47 19.44 -2.44
CA LEU A 376 14.50 19.86 -1.42
C LEU A 376 15.15 20.75 -0.36
N GLY A 377 16.38 20.41 0.08
CA GLY A 377 17.17 21.22 1.02
C GLY A 377 17.44 22.62 0.48
N ILE A 378 17.82 22.75 -0.80
CA ILE A 378 18.00 24.04 -1.49
C ILE A 378 16.68 24.83 -1.50
N CYS A 379 15.55 24.17 -1.76
CA CYS A 379 14.25 24.83 -1.78
C CYS A 379 13.89 25.49 -0.43
N LEU A 380 14.31 24.92 0.71
CA LEU A 380 14.04 25.52 2.03
C LEU A 380 14.59 26.94 2.18
N TRP A 381 15.66 27.26 1.44
CA TRP A 381 16.38 28.53 1.51
C TRP A 381 15.95 29.57 0.46
N ILE A 382 15.11 29.20 -0.51
CA ILE A 382 14.58 30.14 -1.51
C ILE A 382 13.81 31.26 -0.79
N GLN A 383 14.24 32.52 -0.92
CA GLN A 383 13.68 33.63 -0.14
C GLN A 383 12.21 33.90 -0.46
N TYR A 384 11.85 33.88 -1.74
CA TYR A 384 10.50 34.19 -2.21
C TYR A 384 9.54 33.01 -2.02
N LYS A 385 8.47 33.21 -1.22
CA LYS A 385 7.50 32.17 -0.85
C LYS A 385 6.88 31.46 -2.07
N ASN A 386 6.50 32.19 -3.11
CA ASN A 386 5.89 31.62 -4.31
C ASN A 386 6.88 30.75 -5.10
N PHE A 387 8.10 31.24 -5.34
CA PHE A 387 9.13 30.45 -6.03
C PHE A 387 9.54 29.21 -5.24
N ARG A 388 9.58 29.32 -3.91
CA ARG A 388 9.80 28.17 -3.03
C ARG A 388 8.74 27.10 -3.22
N LEU A 389 7.47 27.48 -3.18
CA LEU A 389 6.37 26.54 -3.35
C LEU A 389 6.37 25.92 -4.75
N ILE A 390 6.64 26.70 -5.80
CA ILE A 390 6.76 26.20 -7.18
C ILE A 390 7.92 25.19 -7.28
N GLY A 391 9.09 25.51 -6.72
CA GLY A 391 10.24 24.60 -6.71
C GLY A 391 9.92 23.28 -6.01
N ILE A 392 9.30 23.34 -4.83
CA ILE A 392 8.86 22.14 -4.10
C ILE A 392 7.80 21.38 -4.92
N ALA A 393 6.84 22.07 -5.52
CA ALA A 393 5.81 21.43 -6.32
C ALA A 393 6.39 20.68 -7.53
N ILE A 394 7.35 21.27 -8.24
CA ILE A 394 8.04 20.61 -9.37
C ILE A 394 8.79 19.37 -8.87
N LEU A 395 9.54 19.49 -7.78
CA LEU A 395 10.31 18.38 -7.22
C LEU A 395 9.44 17.21 -6.77
N LEU A 396 8.22 17.47 -6.33
CA LEU A 396 7.29 16.45 -5.86
C LEU A 396 6.43 15.87 -7.00
N LEU A 397 5.96 16.71 -7.92
CA LEU A 397 5.13 16.27 -9.05
C LEU A 397 5.93 15.48 -10.06
N PHE A 398 7.20 15.83 -10.31
CA PHE A 398 8.00 15.14 -11.32
C PHE A 398 8.17 13.65 -11.04
N PRO A 399 8.63 13.19 -9.85
CA PRO A 399 8.71 11.76 -9.54
C PRO A 399 7.34 11.08 -9.52
N ALA A 400 6.31 11.75 -9.02
CA ALA A 400 4.95 11.21 -9.00
C ALA A 400 4.46 10.90 -10.43
N ILE A 401 4.57 11.86 -11.34
CA ILE A 401 4.22 11.70 -12.76
C ILE A 401 5.15 10.68 -13.41
N TYR A 402 6.46 10.79 -13.25
CA TYR A 402 7.40 9.84 -13.86
C TYR A 402 7.17 8.39 -13.40
N SER A 403 6.67 8.19 -12.18
CA SER A 403 6.40 6.84 -11.66
C SER A 403 5.35 6.07 -12.47
N PHE A 404 4.32 6.72 -13.03
CA PHE A 404 3.35 6.00 -13.86
C PHE A 404 4.05 5.46 -15.12
N TYR A 405 4.87 6.28 -15.77
CA TYR A 405 5.57 5.91 -17.00
C TYR A 405 6.54 4.75 -16.72
N TYR A 406 7.29 4.85 -15.62
CA TYR A 406 8.22 3.81 -15.19
C TYR A 406 7.55 2.46 -14.95
N GLN A 407 6.38 2.44 -14.27
CA GLN A 407 5.65 1.19 -14.01
C GLN A 407 5.11 0.55 -15.28
N HIS A 408 4.58 1.33 -16.22
CA HIS A 408 4.11 0.81 -17.52
C HIS A 408 5.26 0.17 -18.32
N GLN A 409 6.44 0.79 -18.33
CA GLN A 409 7.61 0.26 -19.03
C GLN A 409 8.15 -1.03 -18.40
N ILE A 410 8.12 -1.12 -17.06
CA ILE A 410 8.60 -2.30 -16.34
C ILE A 410 7.67 -3.50 -16.51
N LYS A 411 6.35 -3.29 -16.55
CA LYS A 411 5.41 -4.41 -16.65
C LYS A 411 5.03 -4.73 -18.09
N GLN A 412 4.82 -3.74 -18.96
CA GLN A 412 4.27 -3.98 -20.30
C GLN A 412 3.01 -4.87 -20.27
N TYR A 413 2.12 -4.63 -19.30
CA TYR A 413 1.01 -5.52 -18.98
C TYR A 413 0.09 -5.82 -20.18
N GLN A 414 -0.21 -4.83 -21.02
CA GLN A 414 -1.01 -5.05 -22.22
C GLN A 414 -0.31 -5.97 -23.24
N SER A 415 1.02 -5.87 -23.35
CA SER A 415 1.81 -6.75 -24.20
C SER A 415 1.79 -8.19 -23.68
N LEU A 416 1.84 -8.36 -22.35
CA LEU A 416 1.68 -9.67 -21.74
C LEU A 416 0.33 -10.29 -22.09
N LEU A 417 -0.77 -9.57 -21.89
CA LEU A 417 -2.12 -10.08 -22.17
C LEU A 417 -2.26 -10.48 -23.65
N ASN A 418 -1.95 -9.57 -24.57
CA ASN A 418 -2.10 -9.84 -26.00
C ASN A 418 -1.26 -11.04 -26.48
N GLN A 419 -0.04 -11.21 -25.94
CA GLN A 419 0.81 -12.34 -26.31
C GLN A 419 0.38 -13.64 -25.64
N LEU A 420 -0.09 -13.60 -24.39
CA LEU A 420 -0.63 -14.76 -23.71
C LEU A 420 -1.86 -15.30 -24.44
N ASP A 421 -2.80 -14.42 -24.80
CA ASP A 421 -4.01 -14.79 -25.55
C ASP A 421 -3.65 -15.42 -26.90
N SER A 422 -2.74 -14.78 -27.65
CA SER A 422 -2.25 -15.29 -28.94
C SER A 422 -1.62 -16.68 -28.81
N GLU A 423 -0.85 -16.94 -27.75
CA GLU A 423 -0.17 -18.22 -27.56
C GLU A 423 -1.13 -19.34 -27.16
N VAL A 424 -2.18 -19.00 -26.40
CA VAL A 424 -3.23 -19.93 -26.00
C VAL A 424 -4.15 -20.30 -27.17
N GLU A 425 -4.49 -19.33 -28.03
CA GLU A 425 -5.32 -19.52 -29.23
C GLU A 425 -4.60 -20.32 -30.33
N GLU A 426 -3.31 -20.02 -30.58
CA GLU A 426 -2.53 -20.69 -31.63
C GLU A 426 -2.23 -22.17 -31.34
N THR A 427 -2.35 -22.60 -30.09
CA THR A 427 -1.86 -23.91 -29.64
C THR A 427 -3.00 -24.78 -29.10
N ALA A 428 -3.57 -25.62 -29.97
CA ALA A 428 -4.64 -26.53 -29.59
C ALA A 428 -4.15 -27.80 -28.85
N GLU A 429 -2.91 -28.26 -29.07
CA GLU A 429 -2.48 -29.61 -28.66
C GLU A 429 -1.17 -29.71 -27.84
N SER A 430 -0.46 -28.60 -27.57
CA SER A 430 0.84 -28.64 -26.86
C SER A 430 0.79 -27.97 -25.47
N PRO A 431 1.41 -28.56 -24.44
CA PRO A 431 1.52 -27.92 -23.13
C PRO A 431 2.37 -26.65 -23.19
N ILE A 432 1.91 -25.60 -22.51
CA ILE A 432 2.60 -24.31 -22.42
C ILE A 432 3.09 -24.14 -20.98
N LEU A 433 4.40 -24.18 -20.79
CA LEU A 433 5.04 -23.90 -19.51
C LEU A 433 5.13 -22.39 -19.29
N ILE A 434 4.68 -21.92 -18.14
CA ILE A 434 4.64 -20.49 -17.77
C ILE A 434 5.27 -20.24 -16.39
N ASN A 435 5.59 -18.98 -16.10
CA ASN A 435 5.96 -18.54 -14.75
C ASN A 435 4.92 -18.96 -13.69
N ASN A 436 5.38 -19.29 -12.48
CA ASN A 436 4.48 -19.76 -11.41
C ASN A 436 3.50 -18.66 -10.98
N PHE A 437 3.94 -17.40 -10.93
CA PHE A 437 3.03 -16.28 -10.62
C PHE A 437 1.97 -16.03 -11.71
N LEU A 438 2.24 -16.39 -12.97
CA LEU A 438 1.24 -16.32 -14.05
C LEU A 438 0.20 -17.42 -13.86
N ASP A 439 0.62 -18.64 -13.50
CA ASP A 439 -0.30 -19.74 -13.19
C ASP A 439 -1.20 -19.38 -12.00
N PHE A 440 -0.63 -18.80 -10.94
CA PHE A 440 -1.39 -18.27 -9.81
C PHE A 440 -2.46 -17.24 -10.22
N SER A 441 -2.20 -16.49 -11.29
CA SER A 441 -3.04 -15.38 -11.74
C SER A 441 -3.95 -15.73 -12.93
N LYS A 442 -3.88 -16.94 -13.48
CA LYS A 442 -4.53 -17.29 -14.76
C LYS A 442 -6.04 -17.10 -14.79
N LYS A 443 -6.73 -17.31 -13.65
CA LYS A 443 -8.19 -17.06 -13.52
C LYS A 443 -8.57 -15.58 -13.72
N ILE A 444 -7.61 -14.68 -13.51
CA ILE A 444 -7.78 -13.25 -13.74
C ILE A 444 -7.34 -12.88 -15.16
N LEU A 445 -6.29 -13.52 -15.68
CA LEU A 445 -5.73 -13.22 -16.99
C LEU A 445 -6.59 -13.73 -18.15
N LEU A 446 -7.22 -14.91 -18.01
CA LEU A 446 -7.93 -15.63 -19.10
C LEU A 446 -9.44 -15.80 -18.85
N GLU A 447 -10.08 -14.84 -18.19
CA GLU A 447 -11.54 -14.74 -17.92
C GLU A 447 -12.43 -16.00 -18.07
N GLY A 448 -12.09 -17.10 -17.38
CA GLY A 448 -13.00 -18.25 -17.21
C GLY A 448 -13.00 -19.33 -18.29
N ASP A 449 -12.10 -19.31 -19.27
CA ASP A 449 -11.94 -20.45 -20.18
C ASP A 449 -11.14 -21.58 -19.49
N SER A 450 -11.87 -22.62 -19.04
CA SER A 450 -11.28 -23.77 -18.36
C SER A 450 -10.32 -24.56 -19.24
N GLU A 451 -10.58 -24.65 -20.55
CA GLU A 451 -9.73 -25.41 -21.46
C GLU A 451 -8.41 -24.68 -21.69
N GLU A 452 -8.45 -23.36 -21.86
CA GLU A 452 -7.26 -22.53 -21.98
C GLU A 452 -6.39 -22.54 -20.72
N MET A 453 -7.03 -22.46 -19.54
CA MET A 453 -6.31 -22.49 -18.26
C MET A 453 -5.65 -23.84 -17.96
N GLU A 454 -6.15 -24.95 -18.52
CA GLU A 454 -5.56 -26.29 -18.38
C GLU A 454 -4.30 -26.47 -19.24
N LYS A 455 -4.19 -25.74 -20.36
CA LYS A 455 -2.98 -25.74 -21.21
C LYS A 455 -1.78 -25.07 -20.54
N LEU A 456 -2.05 -24.10 -19.66
CA LEU A 456 -1.04 -23.34 -18.93
C LEU A 456 -0.57 -24.11 -17.70
N ILE A 457 0.70 -24.49 -17.71
CA ILE A 457 1.31 -25.32 -16.68
C ILE A 457 2.46 -24.55 -16.03
N PRO A 458 2.52 -24.47 -14.69
CA PRO A 458 3.62 -23.78 -14.02
C PRO A 458 4.95 -24.48 -14.31
N ILE A 459 6.00 -23.68 -14.53
CA ILE A 459 7.34 -24.16 -14.88
C ILE A 459 7.95 -25.04 -13.78
N GLU A 460 7.55 -24.86 -12.51
CA GLU A 460 7.92 -25.77 -11.41
C GLU A 460 7.53 -27.24 -11.68
N LYS A 461 6.47 -27.47 -12.47
CA LYS A 461 6.01 -28.82 -12.85
C LYS A 461 6.63 -29.34 -14.14
N ALA A 462 7.63 -28.67 -14.70
CA ALA A 462 8.21 -29.03 -15.99
C ALA A 462 8.71 -30.49 -16.04
N ASP A 463 9.32 -30.99 -14.96
CA ASP A 463 9.81 -32.38 -14.89
C ASP A 463 8.69 -33.40 -15.13
N SER A 464 7.49 -33.13 -14.58
CA SER A 464 6.33 -34.00 -14.74
C SER A 464 5.83 -34.00 -16.19
N ILE A 465 5.92 -32.86 -16.88
CA ILE A 465 5.51 -32.74 -18.29
C ILE A 465 6.54 -33.40 -19.21
N ILE A 466 7.84 -33.19 -18.97
CA ILE A 466 8.92 -33.83 -19.72
C ILE A 466 8.81 -35.36 -19.61
N ALA A 467 8.42 -35.88 -18.44
CA ALA A 467 8.22 -37.32 -18.22
C ALA A 467 7.07 -37.91 -19.07
N LEU A 468 6.04 -37.13 -19.41
CA LEU A 468 4.93 -37.55 -20.29
C LEU A 468 5.32 -37.60 -21.77
N LYS A 469 6.52 -37.10 -22.13
CA LYS A 469 7.09 -37.10 -23.49
C LYS A 469 6.16 -36.54 -24.59
N PRO A 470 5.53 -35.38 -24.40
CA PRO A 470 4.75 -34.72 -25.47
C PRO A 470 5.61 -34.47 -26.72
N GLU A 471 5.01 -34.40 -27.90
CA GLU A 471 5.76 -34.15 -29.14
C GLU A 471 6.38 -32.76 -29.17
N LYS A 472 5.67 -31.76 -28.65
CA LYS A 472 6.11 -30.38 -28.54
C LYS A 472 5.88 -29.85 -27.13
N ILE A 473 6.79 -29.00 -26.67
CA ILE A 473 6.69 -28.23 -25.44
C ILE A 473 6.92 -26.76 -25.79
N ARG A 474 6.02 -25.89 -25.36
CA ARG A 474 6.22 -24.45 -25.43
C ARG A 474 6.59 -23.91 -24.06
N LEU A 475 7.53 -22.97 -24.03
CA LEU A 475 7.85 -22.16 -22.86
C LEU A 475 7.44 -20.73 -23.16
N PHE A 476 6.56 -20.17 -22.35
CA PHE A 476 6.18 -18.77 -22.37
C PHE A 476 6.69 -18.11 -21.08
N LEU A 477 7.76 -17.34 -21.20
CA LEU A 477 8.46 -16.74 -20.07
C LEU A 477 8.27 -15.23 -20.08
N TYR A 478 7.70 -14.71 -19.00
CA TYR A 478 7.53 -13.29 -18.78
C TYR A 478 8.63 -12.74 -17.88
N GLN A 479 9.62 -12.11 -18.51
CA GLN A 479 10.89 -11.61 -17.94
C GLN A 479 10.72 -10.63 -16.76
N TYR A 480 9.51 -10.13 -16.52
CA TYR A 480 9.19 -9.37 -15.30
C TYR A 480 9.46 -10.16 -14.00
N TYR A 481 9.53 -11.49 -14.06
CA TYR A 481 9.93 -12.33 -12.92
C TYR A 481 11.30 -11.92 -12.35
N GLN A 482 12.26 -11.48 -13.18
CA GLN A 482 13.57 -11.03 -12.71
C GLN A 482 13.47 -9.80 -11.79
N HIS A 483 12.43 -9.00 -11.98
CA HIS A 483 12.16 -7.83 -11.14
C HIS A 483 11.35 -8.16 -9.89
N ALA A 484 10.26 -8.93 -10.04
CA ALA A 484 9.28 -9.15 -8.98
C ALA A 484 9.43 -10.48 -8.23
N TYR A 485 9.89 -11.52 -8.92
CA TYR A 485 9.95 -12.92 -8.47
C TYR A 485 11.29 -13.58 -8.81
N PRO A 486 12.44 -13.04 -8.37
CA PRO A 486 13.77 -13.54 -8.76
C PRO A 486 14.04 -14.98 -8.31
N LYS A 487 13.21 -15.54 -7.41
CA LYS A 487 13.28 -16.94 -6.99
C LYS A 487 12.91 -17.91 -8.11
N GLU A 488 12.09 -17.49 -9.08
CA GLU A 488 11.71 -18.31 -10.23
C GLU A 488 12.88 -18.56 -11.21
N GLU A 489 13.98 -17.81 -11.10
CA GLU A 489 15.21 -18.05 -11.88
C GLU A 489 15.73 -19.49 -11.70
N VAL A 490 15.53 -20.07 -10.51
CA VAL A 490 15.90 -21.46 -10.21
C VAL A 490 15.08 -22.44 -11.04
N ASP A 491 13.77 -22.21 -11.14
CA ASP A 491 12.86 -23.08 -11.91
C ASP A 491 13.13 -22.97 -13.41
N VAL A 492 13.40 -21.75 -13.90
CA VAL A 492 13.82 -21.50 -15.29
C VAL A 492 15.14 -22.23 -15.59
N SER A 493 16.14 -22.08 -14.72
CA SER A 493 17.44 -22.74 -14.87
C SER A 493 17.32 -24.27 -14.85
N ASN A 494 16.47 -24.81 -13.97
CA ASN A 494 16.21 -26.25 -13.89
C ASN A 494 15.61 -26.77 -15.20
N PHE A 495 14.61 -26.07 -15.73
CA PHE A 495 14.01 -26.39 -17.02
C PHE A 495 15.02 -26.35 -18.17
N GLU A 496 15.83 -25.28 -18.25
CA GLU A 496 16.84 -25.10 -19.30
C GLU A 496 17.91 -26.20 -19.30
N ASN A 497 18.24 -26.74 -18.13
CA ASN A 497 19.18 -27.86 -18.01
C ASN A 497 18.55 -29.21 -18.38
N ALA A 498 17.25 -29.40 -18.10
CA ALA A 498 16.56 -30.67 -18.33
C ALA A 498 16.07 -30.84 -19.78
N ILE A 499 15.57 -29.76 -20.40
CA ILE A 499 14.92 -29.81 -21.72
C ILE A 499 15.82 -30.34 -22.86
N PRO A 500 17.14 -30.02 -22.95
CA PRO A 500 17.97 -30.44 -24.08
C PRO A 500 18.25 -31.94 -24.11
N ILE A 501 17.94 -32.68 -23.04
CA ILE A 501 18.15 -34.13 -22.98
C ILE A 501 17.22 -34.83 -23.98
N ASN A 502 15.94 -34.47 -23.98
CA ASN A 502 14.90 -35.14 -24.77
C ASN A 502 14.33 -34.28 -25.91
N TYR A 503 14.64 -32.99 -25.96
CA TYR A 503 14.07 -32.05 -26.92
C TYR A 503 15.13 -31.17 -27.59
N SER A 504 14.84 -30.71 -28.82
CA SER A 504 15.60 -29.69 -29.54
C SER A 504 14.79 -28.41 -29.68
N LEU A 505 15.45 -27.27 -29.53
CA LEU A 505 14.85 -25.95 -29.76
C LEU A 505 14.49 -25.79 -31.25
N GLU A 506 13.21 -25.60 -31.54
CA GLU A 506 12.67 -25.37 -32.88
C GLU A 506 12.65 -23.88 -33.22
N SER A 507 12.16 -23.05 -32.28
CA SER A 507 12.06 -21.61 -32.45
C SER A 507 12.17 -20.88 -31.12
N SER A 508 12.66 -19.64 -31.17
CA SER A 508 12.73 -18.72 -30.04
C SER A 508 12.34 -17.33 -30.54
N LYS A 509 11.40 -16.69 -29.85
CA LYS A 509 10.89 -15.37 -30.17
C LYS A 509 10.89 -14.53 -28.90
N THR A 510 11.38 -13.29 -28.98
CA THR A 510 11.37 -12.36 -27.86
C THR A 510 10.72 -11.06 -28.31
N GLU A 511 9.63 -10.68 -27.64
CA GLU A 511 8.89 -9.45 -27.89
C GLU A 511 8.67 -8.70 -26.58
N GLY A 512 9.47 -7.64 -26.38
CA GLY A 512 9.43 -6.87 -25.14
C GLY A 512 9.93 -7.70 -23.95
N LEU A 513 9.06 -7.90 -22.96
CA LEU A 513 9.34 -8.71 -21.77
C LEU A 513 8.91 -10.18 -21.89
N ILE A 514 8.39 -10.59 -23.05
CA ILE A 514 7.91 -11.95 -23.24
C ILE A 514 8.90 -12.69 -24.13
N GLU A 515 9.22 -13.91 -23.72
CA GLU A 515 10.04 -14.84 -24.45
C GLU A 515 9.28 -16.15 -24.65
N THR A 516 8.96 -16.46 -25.90
CA THR A 516 8.38 -17.75 -26.29
C THR A 516 9.46 -18.63 -26.90
N ARG A 517 9.58 -19.86 -26.41
CA ARG A 517 10.44 -20.90 -27.01
C ARG A 517 9.63 -22.15 -27.31
N THR A 518 9.82 -22.73 -28.49
CA THR A 518 9.19 -24.00 -28.87
C THR A 518 10.26 -25.09 -28.96
N TYR A 519 10.01 -26.20 -28.30
CA TYR A 519 10.88 -27.38 -28.27
C TYR A 519 10.14 -28.56 -28.89
N THR A 520 10.81 -29.28 -29.79
CA THR A 520 10.29 -30.52 -30.40
C THR A 520 11.10 -31.71 -29.90
N ARG A 521 10.44 -32.83 -29.63
CA ARG A 521 11.06 -34.05 -29.11
C ARG A 521 12.12 -34.56 -30.09
N LYS A 522 13.27 -34.99 -29.56
CA LYS A 522 14.30 -35.70 -30.33
C LYS A 522 13.81 -37.11 -30.61
N ASP A 523 14.00 -37.57 -31.84
CA ASP A 523 13.69 -38.94 -32.25
C ASP A 523 14.54 -39.99 -31.51
#